data_AF-A0A5K0ZUG5-F1
#
_entry.id   AF-A0A5K0ZUG5-F1
#
_cell.length_a   1.000
_cell.length_b   1.000
_cell.length_c   1.000
_cell.angle_alpha   90.00
_cell.angle_beta   90.00
_cell.angle_gamma   90.00
#
_symmetry.space_group_name_H-M   'P 1'
#
loop_
_entity.id
_entity.type
_entity.pdbx_description
1 polymer ?
#
loop_
_entity_poly.entity_id
_entity_poly.type
_entity_poly.pdbx_seq_one_letter_code
_entity_poly.pdbx_strand_id
1 'polypeptide(L)' 'LLVYGPGQVVPSTLQVVQSDLKFSIVVSFSTAAQYGRVILAMRRGFCTDSAGNRFIRTANST' A
#
# COMPACT_ATOMS: atom_id res chain seq x y z
N LEU A 1 -8.09 3.31 2.49
CA LEU A 1 -7.14 2.64 1.58
C LEU A 1 -7.88 2.37 0.29
N LEU A 2 -7.33 2.76 -0.85
CA LEU A 2 -7.95 2.54 -2.16
C LEU A 2 -6.93 1.85 -3.07
N VAL A 3 -7.39 0.90 -3.87
CA VAL A 3 -6.62 0.26 -4.93
C VAL A 3 -7.24 0.65 -6.25
N TYR A 4 -6.44 1.23 -7.14
CA TYR A 4 -6.85 1.57 -8.50
C TYR A 4 -6.16 0.67 -9.51
N GLY A 5 -6.87 0.32 -10.58
CA GLY A 5 -6.36 -0.54 -11.66
C GLY A 5 -6.88 -1.98 -11.54
N PRO A 6 -6.26 -2.94 -12.27
CA PRO A 6 -6.71 -4.33 -12.34
C PRO A 6 -6.27 -5.14 -11.10
N GLY A 7 -6.57 -4.61 -9.91
CA GLY A 7 -6.26 -5.27 -8.65
C GLY A 7 -7.25 -4.89 -7.56
N GLN A 8 -7.37 -5.73 -6.55
CA GLN A 8 -8.27 -5.53 -5.42
C GLN A 8 -7.57 -5.93 -4.12
N VAL A 9 -7.92 -5.24 -3.03
CA VAL A 9 -7.48 -5.66 -1.70
C VAL A 9 -8.21 -6.95 -1.34
N VAL A 10 -7.46 -7.95 -0.88
CA VAL A 10 -8.10 -9.15 -0.31
C VAL A 10 -8.69 -8.76 1.05
N PRO A 11 -10.00 -8.96 1.29
CA PRO A 11 -10.65 -8.60 2.54
C PRO A 11 -9.92 -9.17 3.76
N SER A 12 -9.93 -8.43 4.87
CA SER A 12 -9.35 -8.84 6.16
C SER A 12 -7.84 -9.14 6.16
N THR A 13 -7.09 -8.80 5.10
CA THR A 13 -5.63 -8.99 5.06
C THR A 13 -4.82 -7.79 5.53
N LEU A 14 -5.46 -6.62 5.68
CA LEU A 14 -4.80 -5.45 6.23
C LEU A 14 -4.46 -5.69 7.70
N GLN A 15 -3.17 -5.76 8.01
CA GLN A 15 -2.66 -5.90 9.37
C GLN A 15 -1.77 -4.71 9.73
N VAL A 16 -1.97 -4.19 10.94
CA VAL A 16 -1.06 -3.22 11.56
C VAL A 16 0.06 -4.01 12.21
N VAL A 17 1.26 -3.97 11.63
CA VAL A 17 2.45 -4.64 12.18
C VAL A 17 3.11 -3.75 13.25
N GLN A 18 3.12 -2.44 13.01
CA GLN A 18 3.53 -1.42 13.97
C GLN A 18 2.66 -0.18 13.75
N SER A 19 2.06 0.33 14.82
CA SER A 19 1.19 1.51 14.76
C SER A 19 1.91 2.64 14.04
N ASP A 20 1.21 3.23 13.06
CA ASP A 20 1.64 4.41 12.31
C ASP A 20 2.95 4.29 11.50
N LEU A 21 3.55 3.09 11.46
CA LEU A 21 4.84 2.87 10.78
C LEU A 21 4.79 1.73 9.78
N LYS A 22 4.24 0.57 10.16
CA LYS A 22 4.34 -0.65 9.35
C LYS A 22 3.01 -1.36 9.24
N PHE A 23 2.63 -1.63 8.01
CA PHE A 23 1.37 -2.28 7.66
C PHE A 23 1.66 -3.39 6.65
N SER A 24 0.92 -4.49 6.75
CA SER A 24 0.93 -5.60 5.81
C SER A 24 -0.42 -5.69 5.13
N ILE A 25 -0.43 -5.99 3.83
CA ILE A 25 -1.65 -6.12 3.04
C ILE A 25 -1.42 -7.03 1.85
N VAL A 26 -2.46 -7.79 1.48
CA VAL A 26 -2.46 -8.60 0.26
C VAL A 26 -3.35 -7.94 -0.80
N VAL A 27 -2.76 -7.72 -1.98
CA VAL A 27 -3.46 -7.25 -3.17
C VAL A 27 -3.49 -8.39 -4.17
N SER A 28 -4.69 -8.78 -4.62
CA SER A 28 -4.85 -9.73 -5.72
C SER A 28 -4.95 -8.99 -7.04
N PHE A 29 -4.25 -9.48 -8.06
CA PHE A 29 -4.30 -8.94 -9.42
C PHE A 29 -5.28 -9.74 -10.27
N SER A 30 -5.96 -9.04 -11.19
CA SER A 30 -6.88 -9.66 -12.13
C SER A 30 -6.11 -10.53 -13.12
N THR A 31 -6.52 -11.79 -13.27
CA THR A 31 -5.97 -12.71 -14.27
C THR A 31 -6.43 -12.39 -15.69
N ALA A 32 -7.44 -11.54 -15.86
CA ALA A 32 -7.91 -11.08 -17.17
C ALA A 32 -6.99 -10.00 -17.78
N ALA A 33 -6.14 -9.35 -16.98
CA ALA A 33 -5.20 -8.35 -17.45
C ALA A 33 -3.81 -8.95 -17.55
N GLN A 34 -3.27 -9.06 -18.76
CA GLN A 34 -1.92 -9.57 -18.99
C GLN A 34 -0.85 -8.59 -18.50
N TYR A 35 -1.15 -7.29 -18.54
CA TYR A 35 -0.30 -6.20 -18.06
C TYR A 35 -1.15 -5.09 -17.46
N GLY A 36 -0.59 -4.31 -16.53
CA GLY A 36 -1.30 -3.18 -15.95
C GLY A 36 -0.50 -2.45 -14.89
N ARG A 37 -1.05 -1.32 -14.42
CA ARG A 37 -0.53 -0.58 -13.28
C ARG A 37 -1.55 -0.58 -12.17
N VAL A 38 -1.12 -0.98 -10.97
CA VAL A 38 -1.93 -0.88 -9.76
C VAL A 38 -1.37 0.22 -8.88
N ILE A 39 -2.26 1.09 -8.39
CA ILE A 39 -1.90 2.20 -7.50
C ILE A 39 -2.55 1.96 -6.15
N LEU A 40 -1.73 1.82 -5.12
CA LEU A 40 -2.17 1.79 -3.73
C LEU A 40 -2.20 3.21 -3.17
N ALA A 41 -3.40 3.75 -2.98
CA ALA A 41 -3.60 5.07 -2.40
C ALA A 41 -3.97 4.96 -0.92
N MET A 42 -3.09 5.50 -0.07
CA MET A 42 -3.25 5.54 1.37
C MET A 42 -3.70 6.93 1.83
N ARG A 43 -4.27 7.02 3.04
CA ARG A 43 -4.72 8.31 3.59
C ARG A 43 -3.52 9.24 3.76
N ARG A 44 -3.76 10.55 3.67
CA ARG A 44 -2.75 11.56 4.02
C ARG A 44 -2.18 11.28 5.42
N GLY A 45 -0.86 11.28 5.55
CA GLY A 45 -0.14 10.98 6.81
C GLY A 45 0.42 9.56 6.93
N PHE A 46 0.05 8.63 6.04
CA PHE A 46 0.54 7.24 6.11
C PHE A 46 2.05 7.10 5.85
N CYS A 47 2.61 8.05 5.10
CA CYS A 47 4.05 8.13 4.81
C CYS A 47 4.70 9.23 5.65
N THR A 48 4.22 9.47 6.87
CA THR A 48 4.67 10.57 7.71
C THR A 48 4.66 10.11 9.17
N ASP A 49 5.72 10.36 9.92
CA ASP A 49 5.74 10.04 11.35
C ASP A 49 4.91 11.04 12.18
N SER A 50 4.80 10.80 13.49
CA SER A 50 4.08 11.68 14.43
C SER A 50 4.70 13.07 14.57
N ALA A 51 5.96 13.26 14.16
CA ALA A 51 6.66 14.54 14.16
C ALA A 51 6.54 15.27 12.81
N GLY A 52 5.89 14.66 11.81
CA GLY A 52 5.70 15.25 10.48
C GLY A 52 6.82 14.94 9.47
N ASN A 53 7.78 14.08 9.81
CA ASN A 53 8.83 13.67 8.88
C ASN A 53 8.27 12.71 7.84
N ARG A 54 8.53 12.98 6.55
CA ARG A 54 8.03 12.14 5.46
C ARG A 54 8.92 10.91 5.27
N PHE A 55 8.32 9.72 5.24
CA PHE A 55 9.03 8.50 4.88
C PHE A 55 9.45 8.55 3.41
N ILE A 56 10.74 8.33 3.16
CA ILE A 56 11.33 8.33 1.83
C ILE A 56 11.58 6.89 1.44
N ARG A 57 11.22 6.54 0.20
CA ARG A 57 11.53 5.22 -0.36
C ARG A 57 13.05 5.08 -0.45
N THR A 58 13.61 4.05 0.19
CA THR A 58 15.04 3.74 0.06
C THR A 58 15.32 3.20 -1.34
N ALA A 59 16.55 3.39 -1.83
CA ALA A 59 16.94 3.06 -3.20
C ALA A 59 16.67 1.58 -3.59
N ASN A 60 16.63 0.68 -2.60
CA ASN A 60 16.49 -0.76 -2.80
C ASN A 60 15.10 -1.31 -2.47
N SER A 61 14.12 -0.45 -2.20
CA SER A 61 12.73 -0.90 -2.23
C SER A 61 12.39 -1.21 -3.69
N THR A 62 11.97 -2.43 -4.01
CA THR A 62 11.39 -2.81 -5.31
C THR A 62 9.88 -2.76 -5.27
#